data_AF-A0A2V7QU75-F1
#
_entry.id   AF-A0A2V7QU75-F1
#
_cell.length_a   1.000
_cell.length_b   1.000
_cell.length_c   1.000
_cell.angle_alpha   90.00
_cell.angle_beta   90.00
_cell.angle_gamma   90.00
#
_symmetry.space_group_name_H-M   'P 1'
#
loop_
_entity.id
_entity.type
_entity.pdbx_description
1 polymer ?
#
loop_
_entity_poly.entity_id
_entity_poly.type
_entity_poly.pdbx_seq_one_letter_code
_entity_poly.pdbx_strand_id
1 'polypeptide(L)' 'MDGIEAFYAQCAANGATIIKPLTATPWGTKDFYVEDPDGYVVCFGGRPAAD' A
#
# COMPACT_ATOMS: atom_id res chain seq x y z
N MET A 1 -4.67 -8.14 -11.58
CA MET A 1 -3.72 -7.93 -10.47
C MET A 1 -4.48 -7.11 -9.44
N ASP A 2 -5.15 -7.79 -8.52
CA ASP A 2 -5.90 -7.26 -7.37
C ASP A 2 -4.93 -6.66 -6.33
N GLY A 3 -4.05 -5.77 -6.81
CA GLY A 3 -2.65 -5.81 -6.41
C GLY A 3 -2.30 -5.02 -5.17
N ILE A 4 -3.15 -4.11 -4.70
CA ILE A 4 -2.77 -3.19 -3.63
C ILE A 4 -3.02 -3.78 -2.23
N GLU A 5 -4.10 -4.55 -2.08
CA GLU A 5 -4.43 -5.26 -0.84
C GLU A 5 -3.53 -6.48 -0.64
N ALA A 6 -3.23 -7.21 -1.72
CA ALA A 6 -2.26 -8.30 -1.67
C ALA A 6 -0.85 -7.80 -1.31
N PHE A 7 -0.41 -6.67 -1.88
CA PHE A 7 0.86 -6.05 -1.49
C PHE A 7 0.85 -5.57 -0.04
N TYR A 8 -0.25 -4.96 0.43
CA TYR A 8 -0.39 -4.53 1.82
C TYR A 8 -0.21 -5.70 2.79
N ALA A 9 -0.87 -6.84 2.53
CA ALA A 9 -0.74 -8.05 3.33
C ALA A 9 0.70 -8.61 3.28
N GLN A 10 1.35 -8.58 2.11
CA GLN A 10 2.73 -9.03 1.95
C GLN A 10 3.73 -8.12 2.68
N CYS A 11 3.54 -6.81 2.63
CA CYS A 11 4.33 -5.84 3.40
C CYS A 11 4.19 -6.09 4.90
N ALA A 12 2.95 -6.25 5.40
CA ALA A 12 2.73 -6.58 6.81
C ALA A 12 3.38 -7.92 7.21
N ALA A 13 3.32 -8.94 6.35
CA ALA A 13 3.96 -10.23 6.58
C ALA A 13 5.50 -10.17 6.58
N ASN A 14 6.08 -9.26 5.79
CA ASN A 14 7.53 -9.00 5.76
C ASN A 14 8.01 -8.14 6.95
N GLY A 15 7.11 -7.70 7.82
CA GLY A 15 7.44 -6.86 8.97
C GLY A 15 7.49 -5.37 8.64
N ALA A 16 6.98 -4.96 7.47
CA ALA A 16 6.86 -3.55 7.15
C ALA A 16 5.77 -2.90 8.04
N THR A 17 6.11 -1.77 8.65
CA THR A 17 5.22 -0.95 9.46
C THR A 17 4.32 -0.14 8.55
N ILE A 18 3.01 -0.25 8.71
CA ILE A 18 2.05 0.56 7.94
C ILE A 18 2.01 1.96 8.56
N ILE A 19 2.65 2.91 7.87
CA ILE A 19 2.69 4.32 8.26
C ILE A 19 1.38 5.01 7.91
N LYS A 20 0.83 4.69 6.74
CA LYS A 20 -0.47 5.20 6.29
C LYS A 20 -1.26 4.04 5.66
N PRO A 21 -2.44 3.72 6.20
CA PRO A 21 -3.28 2.67 5.62
C PRO A 21 -3.75 3.05 4.22
N LEU A 22 -4.33 2.07 3.51
CA LEU A 22 -4.90 2.23 2.18
C LEU A 22 -6.00 3.30 2.18
N THR A 23 -5.64 4.52 1.80
CA THR A 23 -6.55 5.65 1.75
C THR A 23 -7.01 5.86 0.30
N ALA A 24 -8.32 5.91 0.10
CA ALA A 24 -8.89 6.30 -1.17
C ALA A 24 -8.77 7.82 -1.36
N THR A 25 -8.20 8.23 -2.48
CA THR A 25 -8.15 9.63 -2.87
C THR A 25 -9.46 10.05 -3.55
N PRO A 26 -9.80 11.34 -3.51
CA PRO A 26 -10.96 11.87 -4.22
C PRO A 26 -10.89 11.70 -5.75
N TRP A 27 -9.70 11.37 -6.30
CA TRP A 27 -9.50 11.11 -7.72
C TRP A 27 -9.68 9.63 -8.12
N GLY A 28 -10.15 8.79 -7.18
CA GLY A 28 -10.43 7.37 -7.42
C GLY A 28 -9.18 6.49 -7.43
N THR A 29 -8.04 6.97 -6.94
CA THR A 29 -6.85 6.14 -6.70
C THR A 29 -6.77 5.74 -5.23
N LYS A 30 -6.00 4.69 -4.92
CA LYS A 30 -5.68 4.35 -3.53
C LYS A 30 -4.17 4.44 -3.32
N ASP A 31 -3.76 5.12 -2.26
CA ASP A 31 -2.37 5.16 -1.82
C ASP A 31 -2.22 4.65 -0.40
N PHE A 32 -1.10 3.97 -0.15
CA PHE A 32 -0.68 3.56 1.18
C PHE A 32 0.84 3.68 1.32
N TYR A 33 1.28 3.80 2.56
CA TYR A 33 2.67 4.04 2.91
C TYR A 33 3.09 2.99 3.92
N VAL A 34 4.20 2.32 3.63
CA VAL A 34 4.82 1.36 4.53
C VAL A 34 6.26 1.74 4.76
N GLU A 35 6.74 1.49 5.96
CA GLU A 35 8.14 1.57 6.33
C GLU A 35 8.66 0.14 6.46
N ASP A 36 9.66 -0.21 5.68
CA ASP A 36 10.34 -1.50 5.76
C ASP A 36 11.17 -1.57 7.06
N PRO A 37 11.43 -2.76 7.65
CA PRO A 37 12.33 -2.92 8.80
C PRO A 37 13.72 -2.29 8.64
N ASP A 38 14.20 -2.10 7.41
CA ASP A 38 15.44 -1.36 7.12
C ASP A 38 15.31 0.17 7.30
N GLY A 39 14.12 0.69 7.61
CA GLY A 39 13.82 2.11 7.79
C GLY A 39 13.50 2.86 6.50
N TYR A 40 13.23 2.15 5.41
CA TYR A 40 12.86 2.75 4.12
C TYR A 40 11.35 2.95 4.01
N VAL A 41 10.93 4.18 3.71
CA VAL A 41 9.52 4.49 3.44
C VAL A 41 9.20 4.25 1.97
N VAL A 42 8.30 3.30 1.71
CA VAL A 42 7.82 2.93 0.39
C VAL A 42 6.36 3.38 0.22
N CYS A 43 6.12 4.13 -0.84
CA CYS A 43 4.81 4.67 -1.18
C CYS A 43 4.23 3.89 -2.35
N PHE A 44 3.07 3.28 -2.15
CA PHE A 44 2.38 2.52 -3.19
C PHE A 44 1.09 3.23 -3.57
N GLY A 45 1.03 3.69 -4.82
CA GLY A 45 -0.15 4.28 -5.42
C GLY A 45 -0.63 3.43 -6.57
N GLY A 46 -1.84 2.88 -6.48
CA GLY A 46 -2.45 2.09 -7.54
C GLY A 46 -3.82 2.65 -7.89
N ARG A 47 -4.19 2.60 -9.18
CA ARG A 47 -5.61 2.63 -9.53
C ARG A 47 -6.24 1.35 -8.98
N PRO A 48 -7.41 1.43 -8.30
CA PRO A 48 -8.19 0.23 -8.06
C PRO A 48 -8.40 -0.45 -9.41
N ALA A 49 -8.30 -1.77 -9.46
CA ALA A 49 -8.55 -2.52 -10.69
C ALA A 49 -9.90 -2.04 -11.24
N ALA A 50 -9.87 -1.44 -12.44
CA ALA A 50 -11.09 -1.20 -13.17
C ALA A 50 -11.65 -2.58 -13.49
N ASP A 51 -12.86 -2.84 -13.03
CA ASP A 51 -13.73 -3.90 -13.54
C ASP A 51 -13.84 -3.80 -15.07
#